data_AF-A0A9D7VS88-F1
#
_entry.id   AF-A0A9D7VS88-F1
#
_cell.length_a   1.000
_cell.length_b   1.000
_cell.length_c   1.000
_cell.angle_alpha   90.00
_cell.angle_beta   90.00
_cell.angle_gamma   90.00
#
_symmetry.space_group_name_H-M   'P 1'
#
loop_
_entity.id
_entity.type
_entity.pdbx_description
1 polymer ?
#
loop_
_entity_poly.entity_id
_entity_poly.type
_entity_poly.pdbx_seq_one_letter_code
_entity_poly.pdbx_strand_id
1 'polypeptide(L)' 'MRAAGRAREDYFLTTKVWHDRLDPERCCAPARTASTGSGLEQVDLFLIHWPNAHVPLKEQMEGC' A
#
# COMPACT_ATOMS: atom_id res chain seq x y z
N MET A 1 11.62 -2.21 12.12
CA MET A 1 11.39 -0.82 12.57
C MET A 1 11.26 -0.70 14.08
N ARG A 2 10.21 -1.23 14.71
CA ARG A 2 9.99 -1.04 16.17
C ARG A 2 11.17 -1.44 17.07
N ALA A 3 11.79 -2.59 16.80
CA ALA A 3 12.94 -3.06 17.57
C ALA A 3 14.25 -2.27 17.32
N ALA A 4 14.30 -1.42 16.30
CA ALA A 4 15.49 -0.65 15.95
C ALA A 4 15.60 0.70 16.69
N GLY A 5 14.58 1.07 17.49
CA GLY A 5 14.66 2.22 18.41
C GLY A 5 14.76 3.60 17.74
N ARG A 6 14.37 3.74 16.47
CA ARG A 6 14.35 5.02 15.74
C ARG A 6 12.92 5.51 15.50
N ALA A 7 12.77 6.82 15.30
CA ALA A 7 11.48 7.44 15.02
C ALA A 7 10.91 6.98 13.67
N ARG A 8 9.60 7.13 13.45
CA ARG A 8 8.95 6.68 12.20
C ARG A 8 9.44 7.47 10.99
N GLU A 9 9.65 8.77 11.17
CA GLU A 9 10.15 9.71 10.16
C GLU A 9 11.60 9.44 9.70
N ASP A 10 12.38 8.67 10.46
CA ASP A 10 13.73 8.25 10.06
C ASP A 10 13.72 7.17 8.96
N TYR A 11 12.55 6.64 8.62
CA TYR A 11 12.37 5.58 7.64
C TYR A 11 11.54 6.04 6.45
N PHE A 12 11.97 5.66 5.26
CA PHE A 12 11.14 5.71 4.06
C PHE A 12 10.52 4.33 3.81
N LEU A 13 9.26 4.17 4.19
CA LEU A 13 8.54 2.90 4.13
C LEU A 13 7.72 2.80 2.85
N THR A 14 8.11 1.87 1.99
CA THR A 14 7.37 1.50 0.78
C THR A 14 6.64 0.18 0.99
N THR A 15 5.37 0.11 0.60
CA THR A 15 4.63 -1.15 0.50
C THR A 15 4.00 -1.31 -0.88
N LYS A 16 3.62 -2.54 -1.18
CA LYS A 16 3.11 -2.93 -2.50
C LYS A 16 1.90 -3.83 -2.37
N VAL A 17 0.85 -3.52 -3.14
CA VAL A 17 -0.32 -4.38 -3.28
C VAL A 17 -0.11 -5.37 -4.42
N TRP A 18 -0.61 -6.57 -4.22
CA TRP A 18 -0.59 -7.60 -5.24
C TRP A 18 -1.70 -7.34 -6.27
N HIS A 19 -1.42 -7.70 -7.52
CA HIS A 19 -2.26 -7.36 -8.68
C HIS A 19 -3.70 -7.92 -8.63
N ASP A 20 -3.95 -8.93 -7.81
CA ASP A 20 -5.25 -9.57 -7.60
C ASP A 20 -6.18 -8.74 -6.68
N ARG A 21 -5.67 -7.65 -6.08
CA ARG A 21 -6.41 -6.75 -5.19
C ARG A 21 -6.48 -5.31 -5.70
N LEU A 22 -6.73 -5.15 -7.00
CA LEU A 22 -6.81 -3.85 -7.66
C LEU A 22 -8.25 -3.38 -7.93
N ASP A 23 -9.25 -4.01 -7.31
CA ASP A 23 -10.62 -3.53 -7.35
C ASP A 23 -10.71 -2.08 -6.82
N PRO A 24 -11.38 -1.15 -7.54
CA PRO A 24 -11.32 0.27 -7.24
C PRO A 24 -11.82 0.63 -5.83
N GLU A 25 -12.77 -0.11 -5.27
CA GLU A 25 -13.26 0.16 -3.90
C GLU A 25 -12.31 -0.38 -2.83
N ARG A 26 -11.39 -1.28 -3.20
CA ARG A 26 -10.55 -2.04 -2.28
C ARG A 26 -9.06 -1.82 -2.48
N CYS A 27 -8.63 -1.13 -3.53
CA CYS A 27 -7.22 -1.03 -3.94
C CYS A 27 -6.32 -0.49 -2.82
N CYS A 28 -6.76 0.54 -2.07
CA CYS A 28 -5.97 1.08 -0.94
C CYS A 28 -6.27 0.43 0.41
N ALA A 29 -7.29 -0.42 0.52
CA ALA A 29 -7.60 -1.10 1.78
C ALA A 29 -6.41 -1.96 2.27
N PRO A 30 -5.72 -2.75 1.41
CA PRO A 30 -4.48 -3.44 1.78
C PRO A 30 -3.38 -2.52 2.32
N ALA A 31 -3.24 -1.31 1.78
CA ALA A 31 -2.27 -0.32 2.28
C ALA A 31 -2.58 0.05 3.74
N ARG A 32 -3.86 0.36 4.01
CA ARG A 32 -4.38 0.69 5.35
C ARG A 32 -4.32 -0.49 6.32
N THR A 33 -4.60 -1.71 5.85
CA THR A 33 -4.56 -2.91 6.69
C THR A 33 -3.13 -3.35 6.99
N ALA A 34 -2.21 -3.22 6.03
CA ALA A 34 -0.79 -3.46 6.25
C ALA A 34 -0.19 -2.46 7.24
N SER A 35 -0.65 -1.20 7.20
CA SER A 35 -0.29 -0.17 8.18
C SER A 35 -0.77 -0.59 9.58
N THR A 36 -2.07 -0.81 9.77
CA THR A 36 -2.65 -1.18 11.08
C THR A 36 -2.10 -2.49 11.67
N GLY A 37 -1.91 -3.54 10.86
CA GLY A 37 -1.34 -4.82 11.32
C GLY A 37 0.15 -4.74 11.72
N SER A 38 0.90 -3.80 11.13
CA SER A 38 2.28 -3.50 11.53
C SER A 38 2.36 -2.43 12.61
N GLY A 39 1.22 -1.94 13.13
CA GLY A 39 1.08 -0.84 14.08
C GLY A 39 1.71 0.47 13.61
N LEU A 40 1.64 0.72 12.30
CA LEU A 40 2.09 1.94 11.64
C LEU A 40 0.86 2.59 11.01
N GLU A 41 0.53 3.85 11.26
CA GLU A 41 -0.66 4.42 10.63
C GLU A 41 -0.45 4.77 9.14
N GLN A 42 0.82 4.90 8.70
CA GLN A 42 1.18 5.52 7.43
C GLN A 42 2.35 4.82 6.71
N VAL A 43 2.28 4.77 5.37
CA VAL A 43 3.39 4.44 4.46
C VAL A 43 3.77 5.67 3.63
N ASP A 44 5.03 5.74 3.17
CA ASP A 44 5.53 6.87 2.38
C ASP A 44 5.30 6.67 0.88
N LEU A 45 5.31 5.41 0.42
CA LEU A 45 5.06 5.06 -0.97
C LEU A 45 4.22 3.77 -1.05
N PHE A 46 3.18 3.80 -1.88
CA PHE A 46 2.34 2.65 -2.20
C PHE A 46 2.46 2.32 -3.68
N LEU A 47 2.78 1.06 -3.98
CA LEU A 47 3.01 0.58 -5.35
C LEU A 47 2.04 -0.54 -5.72
N ILE A 48 1.66 -0.58 -6.99
CA ILE A 48 1.07 -1.77 -7.61
C ILE A 48 2.23 -2.67 -8.03
N HIS A 49 2.23 -3.92 -7.56
CA HIS A 49 3.37 -4.80 -7.80
C HIS A 49 3.48 -5.27 -9.26
N TRP A 50 2.34 -5.48 -9.93
CA TRP A 50 2.25 -5.88 -11.33
C TRP A 50 0.97 -5.33 -11.98
N PRO A 51 0.98 -5.03 -13.29
CA PRO A 51 -0.24 -4.63 -14.00
C PRO A 51 -1.25 -5.77 -14.00
N ASN A 52 -2.54 -5.43 -13.92
CA ASN A 52 -3.65 -6.36 -14.08
C ASN A 52 -4.44 -5.98 -15.33
N ALA A 53 -4.54 -6.88 -16.31
CA ALA A 53 -5.25 -6.65 -17.56
C ALA A 53 -6.78 -6.61 -17.40
N HIS A 54 -7.31 -7.13 -16.29
CA HIS A 54 -8.75 -7.18 -16.03
C HIS A 54 -9.30 -5.90 -15.38
N VAL A 55 -8.41 -5.06 -14.83
CA VAL A 55 -8.80 -3.77 -14.24
C VAL A 55 -8.15 -2.67 -15.07
N PRO A 56 -8.91 -1.79 -15.74
CA PRO A 56 -8.34 -0.69 -16.49
C PRO A 56 -7.39 0.17 -15.64
N LEU A 57 -6.25 0.57 -16.21
CA LEU A 57 -5.23 1.36 -15.48
C LEU A 57 -5.83 2.63 -14.85
N LYS A 58 -6.76 3.28 -15.54
CA LYS A 58 -7.46 4.46 -15.03
C LYS A 58 -8.17 4.15 -13.70
N GLU A 59 -8.86 3.03 -13.61
CA GLU A 59 -9.56 2.61 -12.39
C GLU A 59 -8.58 2.22 -11.28
N GLN A 60 -7.42 1.66 -11.63
CA GLN A 60 -6.35 1.37 -10.67
C GLN A 60 -5.76 2.64 -10.05
N MET A 61 -5.71 3.74 -10.83
CA MET A 61 -5.19 5.03 -10.40
C MET A 61 -6.22 5.90 -9.67
N GLU A 62 -7.52 5.70 -9.91
CA GLU A 62 -8.62 6.42 -9.26
C GLU A 62 -9.14 5.72 -7.99
N GLY A 63 -8.83 4.42 -7.85
CA GLY A 63 -9.18 3.63 -6.66
C GLY A 63 -8.39 3.97 -5.41
N CYS A 64 -7.42 4.90 -5.54
CA CYS A 64 -6.71 5.64 -4.49
C CYS A 64 -6.71 7.14 -4.85
#